data_AF-A0A4Q3AZ11-F1
#
_entry.id   AF-A0A4Q3AZ11-F1
#
_cell.length_a   1.000
_cell.length_b   1.000
_cell.length_c   1.000
_cell.angle_alpha   90.00
_cell.angle_beta   90.00
_cell.angle_gamma   90.00
#
_symmetry.space_group_name_H-M   'P 1'
#
loop_
_entity.id
_entity.type
_entity.pdbx_description
1 polymer ?
#
loop_
_entity_poly.entity_id
_entity_poly.type
_entity_poly.pdbx_seq_one_letter_code
_entity_poly.pdbx_strand_id
1 'polypeptide(L)' 'MRRDIFQAIADPTRRAILVLVAVQAMTPNAIAEHFDIKRQSISKHLRIL' A
#
# COMPACT_ATOMS: atom_id res chain seq x y z
N MET A 1 -10.12 -6.41 17.69
CA MET A 1 -8.76 -5.94 18.03
C MET A 1 -8.37 -4.87 17.03
N ARG A 2 -8.06 -3.64 17.49
CA ARG A 2 -7.64 -2.53 16.62
C ARG A 2 -6.33 -2.94 15.94
N ARG A 3 -6.22 -2.79 14.61
CA ARG A 3 -4.95 -3.05 13.91
C ARG A 3 -3.89 -2.09 14.44
N ASP A 4 -2.74 -2.63 14.81
CA ASP A 4 -1.61 -1.83 15.25
C ASP A 4 -1.06 -1.03 14.06
N ILE A 5 -1.09 0.30 14.19
CA ILE A 5 -0.63 1.23 13.15
C ILE A 5 0.85 0.98 12.84
N PHE A 6 1.67 0.71 13.86
CA PHE A 6 3.10 0.46 13.68
C PHE A 6 3.32 -0.85 12.91
N GLN A 7 2.51 -1.87 13.18
CA GLN A 7 2.54 -3.12 12.42
C GLN A 7 2.06 -2.93 10.97
N ALA A 8 1.07 -2.06 10.73
CA ALA A 8 0.57 -1.74 9.40
C ALA A 8 1.59 -0.97 8.55
N ILE A 9 2.40 -0.10 9.14
CA ILE A 9 3.43 0.67 8.41
C ILE A 9 4.83 0.06 8.45
N ALA A 10 5.04 -1.05 9.16
CA ALA A 10 6.36 -1.70 9.28
C ALA A 10 6.91 -2.20 7.93
N ASP A 11 6.02 -2.52 6.97
CA ASP A 11 6.41 -3.00 5.64
C ASP A 11 6.74 -1.81 4.71
N PRO A 12 7.89 -1.85 4.00
CA PRO A 12 8.33 -0.75 3.14
C PRO A 12 7.39 -0.51 1.95
N THR A 13 6.77 -1.55 1.39
CA THR A 13 5.80 -1.43 0.29
C THR A 13 4.57 -0.66 0.75
N ARG A 14 4.05 -0.93 1.96
CA ARG A 14 2.94 -0.15 2.55
C ARG A 14 3.30 1.32 2.76
N ARG A 15 4.52 1.63 3.21
CA ARG A 15 4.96 3.03 3.31
C ARG A 15 5.06 3.70 1.93
N ALA A 16 5.59 3.01 0.94
CA ALA A 16 5.65 3.53 -0.43
C ALA A 16 4.25 3.80 -1.01
N ILE A 17 3.29 2.89 -0.79
CA ILE A 17 1.88 3.10 -1.17
C ILE A 17 1.33 4.38 -0.52
N LEU A 18 1.56 4.57 0.79
CA LEU A 18 1.10 5.76 1.51
C LEU A 18 1.70 7.05 0.95
N VAL A 19 2.99 7.03 0.58
CA VAL A 19 3.64 8.19 -0.06
C VAL A 19 2.98 8.54 -1.40
N LEU A 20 2.67 7.56 -2.24
CA LEU A 20 2.01 7.80 -3.53
C LEU A 20 0.62 8.43 -3.35
N VAL A 21 -0.20 7.88 -2.45
CA VAL A 21 -1.58 8.37 -2.24
C VAL A 21 -1.64 9.68 -1.44
N ALA A 22 -0.59 10.00 -0.69
CA ALA A 22 -0.47 11.29 0.00
C ALA A 22 -0.31 12.46 -0.99
N VAL A 23 0.24 12.20 -2.19
CA VAL A 23 0.39 13.21 -3.23
C VAL A 23 -0.91 13.39 -4.02
N GLN A 24 -1.57 12.29 -4.40
CA GLN A 24 -2.82 12.32 -5.15
C GLN A 24 -3.64 11.04 -4.96
N ALA A 25 -4.95 11.11 -5.15
CA ALA A 25 -5.79 9.93 -5.17
C ALA A 25 -5.43 9.01 -6.36
N MET A 26 -5.23 7.72 -6.12
CA MET A 26 -4.84 6.74 -7.13
C MET A 26 -5.69 5.47 -7.03
N THR A 27 -5.97 4.84 -8.17
CA THR A 27 -6.61 3.52 -8.18
C THR A 27 -5.59 2.42 -7.83
N PRO A 28 -6.04 1.25 -7.31
CA PRO A 28 -5.12 0.14 -7.03
C PRO A 28 -4.31 -0.33 -8.24
N ASN A 29 -4.88 -0.23 -9.45
CA ASN A 29 -4.16 -0.56 -10.68
C ASN A 29 -3.03 0.44 -10.96
N ALA A 30 -3.32 1.74 -10.86
CA ALA A 30 -2.31 2.79 -11.03
C ALA A 30 -1.19 2.67 -9.99
N ILE A 31 -1.53 2.38 -8.72
CA ILE A 31 -0.52 2.13 -7.67
C ILE A 31 0.38 0.96 -8.07
N ALA A 32 -0.18 -0.13 -8.61
CA ALA A 32 0.60 -1.31 -8.96
C ALA A 32 1.60 -1.10 -10.11
N GLU A 33 1.41 -0.08 -10.95
CA GLU A 33 2.37 0.29 -12.01
C GLU A 33 3.69 0.85 -11.44
N HIS A 34 3.72 1.26 -10.17
CA HIS A 34 4.92 1.76 -9.49
C HIS A 34 5.78 0.67 -8.84
N PHE A 35 5.38 -0.60 -8.92
CA PHE A 35 6.08 -1.70 -8.25
C PHE A 35 6.32 -2.87 -9.19
N ASP A 36 7.52 -3.47 -9.11
CA ASP A 36 7.84 -4.72 -9.79
C ASP A 36 7.33 -5.95 -9.02
N ILE A 37 6.05 -5.93 -8.66
CA ILE A 37 5.37 -7.04 -7.96
C ILE A 37 4.00 -7.30 -8.56
N LYS A 38 3.45 -8.49 -8.27
CA LYS A 38 2.09 -8.84 -8.71
C LYS A 38 1.07 -7.85 -8.14
N ARG A 39 0.11 -7.40 -8.97
CA ARG A 39 -1.00 -6.52 -8.55
C ARG A 39 -1.76 -7.06 -7.32
N GLN A 40 -1.91 -8.39 -7.23
CA GLN A 40 -2.54 -9.04 -6.08
C GLN A 40 -1.81 -8.76 -4.76
N SER A 41 -0.48 -8.62 -4.79
CA SER A 41 0.31 -8.25 -3.61
C SER A 41 -0.03 -6.83 -3.16
N ILE A 42 -0.16 -5.88 -4.09
CA ILE A 42 -0.61 -4.51 -3.79
C ILE A 42 -2.00 -4.51 -3.15
N SER A 43 -2.95 -5.28 -3.69
CA SER A 43 -4.29 -5.40 -3.08
C SER A 43 -4.25 -5.96 -1.66
N LYS A 44 -3.32 -6.87 -1.35
CA LYS A 44 -3.12 -7.38 0.02
C LYS A 44 -2.58 -6.30 0.95
N HIS A 45 -1.59 -5.52 0.51
CA HIS A 45 -1.06 -4.41 1.29
C HIS A 45 -2.13 -3.37 1.62
N LEU A 46 -2.95 -3.00 0.62
CA LEU A 46 -4.08 -2.06 0.78
C LEU A 46 -5.16 -2.57 1.73
N ARG A 47 -5.36 -3.89 1.87
CA ARG A 47 -6.35 -4.45 2.79
C ARG A 47 -5.91 -4.40 4.24
N ILE A 48 -4.60 -4.37 4.49
CA ILE A 48 -4.03 -4.32 5.85
C ILE A 48 -3.97 -2.87 6.35
N LEU A 49 -3.58 -1.95 5.46
CA LEU A 49 -3.79 -0.51 5.66
C LEU A 49 -5.29 -0.21 5.86
#